data_AF-A0AA40VHH5-F1
#
_entry.id   AF-A0AA40VHH5-F1
#
_cell.length_a   1.000
_cell.length_b   1.000
_cell.length_c   1.000
_cell.angle_alpha   90.00
_cell.angle_beta   90.00
_cell.angle_gamma   90.00
#
_symmetry.space_group_name_H-M   'P 1'
#
loop_
_entity.id
_entity.type
_entity.pdbx_description
1 polymer ?
#
loop_
_entity_poly.entity_id
_entity_poly.type
_entity_poly.pdbx_seq_one_letter_code
_entity_poly.pdbx_strand_id
1 'polypeptide(L)'
;MQIRFEAVGPDHEGELRSLLGWLADDRSLRGHVRLERIAPVGSGRMSPGLETVLAVISTTAGVLQLPLSFLAWRQSRGHRTPPVTVQVVGTDPAEVEAVLRRLRGDAPEDSGGSGDSRDAEDSGDSGEAVS
;
A
#
# COMPACT_ATOMS: atom_id res chain seq x y z
N MET A 1 -4.83 10.79 -11.69
CA MET A 1 -3.98 9.58 -11.78
C MET A 1 -4.86 8.33 -11.82
N GLN A 2 -4.41 7.25 -12.44
CA GLN A 2 -5.15 6.00 -12.58
C GLN A 2 -4.32 4.81 -12.10
N ILE A 3 -4.95 3.87 -11.40
CA ILE A 3 -4.32 2.63 -10.95
C ILE A 3 -5.21 1.47 -11.37
N ARG A 4 -4.62 0.48 -12.01
CA ARG A 4 -5.31 -0.72 -12.49
C ARG A 4 -4.80 -1.92 -11.71
N PHE A 5 -5.73 -2.70 -11.18
CA PHE A 5 -5.47 -3.94 -10.47
C PHE A 5 -5.94 -5.11 -11.31
N GLU A 6 -5.04 -6.06 -11.53
CA GLU A 6 -5.27 -7.27 -12.31
C GLU A 6 -4.82 -8.46 -11.47
N ALA A 7 -5.71 -9.44 -11.24
CA ALA A 7 -5.35 -10.65 -10.53
C ALA A 7 -5.07 -11.78 -11.53
N VAL A 8 -4.07 -12.61 -11.24
CA VAL A 8 -3.75 -13.79 -12.04
C VAL A 8 -3.94 -15.04 -11.20
N GLY A 9 -4.74 -15.98 -11.69
CA GLY A 9 -4.94 -17.27 -11.04
C GLY A 9 -6.36 -17.83 -11.18
N PRO A 10 -6.61 -19.03 -10.62
CA PRO A 10 -7.89 -19.73 -10.76
C PRO A 10 -9.07 -19.01 -10.08
N ASP A 11 -8.81 -18.16 -9.08
CA ASP A 11 -9.84 -17.41 -8.35
C ASP A 11 -9.68 -15.87 -8.50
N HIS A 12 -9.12 -15.43 -9.63
CA HIS A 12 -8.85 -14.00 -9.87
C HIS A 12 -10.10 -13.11 -9.75
N GLU A 13 -11.26 -13.60 -10.18
CA GLU A 13 -12.53 -12.87 -10.12
C GLU A 13 -13.01 -12.66 -8.68
N GLY A 14 -12.95 -13.71 -7.85
CA GLY A 14 -13.30 -13.65 -6.43
C GLY A 14 -12.39 -12.71 -5.66
N GLU A 15 -11.11 -12.73 -5.98
CA GLU A 15 -10.09 -11.87 -5.37
C GLU A 15 -10.26 -10.41 -5.75
N LEU A 16 -10.51 -10.09 -7.01
CA LEU A 16 -10.81 -8.71 -7.44
C LEU A 16 -12.14 -8.20 -6.88
N ARG A 17 -13.13 -9.07 -6.72
CA ARG A 17 -14.38 -8.72 -6.03
C ARG A 17 -14.13 -8.41 -4.56
N SER A 18 -13.32 -9.21 -3.88
CA SER A 18 -12.90 -8.97 -2.49
C SER A 18 -12.14 -7.66 -2.36
N LEU A 19 -11.17 -7.41 -3.24
CA LEU A 19 -10.40 -6.15 -3.27
C LEU A 19 -11.32 -4.96 -3.51
N LEU A 20 -12.19 -5.01 -4.51
CA LEU A 20 -13.14 -3.94 -4.81
C LEU A 20 -14.06 -3.66 -3.60
N GLY A 21 -14.58 -4.72 -2.96
CA GLY A 21 -15.38 -4.60 -1.76
C GLY A 21 -14.63 -3.94 -0.61
N TRP A 22 -13.39 -4.35 -0.37
CA TRP A 22 -12.52 -3.76 0.65
C TRP A 22 -12.26 -2.27 0.40
N LEU A 23 -11.84 -1.91 -0.82
CA LEU A 23 -11.55 -0.53 -1.18
C LEU A 23 -12.81 0.35 -1.15
N ALA A 24 -13.98 -0.20 -1.50
CA ALA A 24 -15.24 0.54 -1.45
C ALA A 24 -15.75 0.77 -0.02
N ASP A 25 -15.44 -0.14 0.91
CA ASP A 25 -15.80 0.00 2.32
C ASP A 25 -14.89 0.98 3.07
N ASP A 26 -13.64 1.15 2.61
CA ASP A 26 -12.68 2.05 3.21
C ASP A 26 -13.13 3.52 3.16
N ARG A 27 -13.45 4.06 4.34
CA ARG A 27 -13.90 5.45 4.50
C ARG A 27 -12.84 6.46 4.11
N SER A 28 -11.55 6.12 4.21
CA SER A 28 -10.44 7.02 3.85
C SER A 28 -10.35 7.29 2.35
N LEU A 29 -10.93 6.42 1.52
CA LEU A 29 -10.94 6.54 0.06
C LEU A 29 -12.16 7.31 -0.47
N ARG A 30 -13.21 7.44 0.35
CA ARG A 30 -14.47 8.09 -0.04
C ARG A 30 -14.22 9.56 -0.39
N GLY A 31 -14.64 9.95 -1.59
CA GLY A 31 -14.48 11.32 -2.10
C GLY A 31 -13.10 11.62 -2.71
N HIS A 32 -12.13 10.71 -2.57
CA HIS A 32 -10.76 10.88 -3.10
C HIS A 32 -10.45 9.95 -4.26
N VAL A 33 -11.08 8.78 -4.28
CA VAL A 33 -10.88 7.72 -5.26
C VAL A 33 -12.24 7.30 -5.82
N ARG A 34 -12.32 7.21 -7.14
CA ARG A 34 -13.44 6.58 -7.84
C ARG A 34 -13.03 5.18 -8.29
N LEU A 35 -13.76 4.18 -7.81
CA LEU A 35 -13.53 2.78 -8.12
C LEU A 35 -14.51 2.33 -9.20
N GLU A 36 -14.01 1.70 -10.25
CA GLU A 36 -14.80 1.13 -11.33
C GLU A 36 -14.30 -0.27 -11.66
N ARG A 37 -15.23 -1.22 -11.78
CA ARG A 37 -14.93 -2.53 -12.36
C ARG A 37 -15.00 -2.40 -13.88
N ILE A 38 -13.92 -2.76 -14.56
CA ILE A 38 -13.86 -2.74 -16.01
C ILE A 38 -13.80 -4.17 -16.51
N ALA A 39 -14.67 -4.49 -17.47
CA ALA A 39 -14.57 -5.73 -18.21
C ALA A 39 -13.22 -5.80 -18.95
N PRO A 40 -12.66 -7.00 -19.17
CA PRO A 40 -11.42 -7.15 -19.92
C PRO A 40 -11.53 -6.48 -21.29
N VAL A 41 -10.79 -5.39 -21.48
CA VAL A 41 -10.56 -4.81 -22.81
C VAL A 41 -9.56 -5.72 -23.52
N GLY A 42 -10.10 -6.68 -24.29
CA GLY A 42 -9.34 -7.64 -25.07
C GLY A 42 -8.31 -6.97 -25.96
N SER A 43 -7.10 -6.79 -25.42
CA SER A 43 -5.99 -6.13 -26.11
C SER A 43 -5.20 -7.18 -26.87
N GLY A 44 -5.79 -7.75 -27.93
CA GLY A 44 -5.12 -8.46 -29.05
C GLY A 44 -4.11 -9.58 -28.73
N ARG A 45 -3.86 -9.91 -27.47
CA ARG A 45 -2.92 -10.90 -27.00
C ARG A 45 -3.74 -11.87 -26.17
N MET A 46 -3.72 -13.14 -26.55
CA MET A 46 -4.52 -14.24 -26.00
C MET A 46 -4.30 -14.40 -24.48
N SER A 47 -4.86 -13.49 -23.68
CA SER A 47 -4.95 -13.59 -22.24
C SER A 47 -6.42 -13.82 -21.91
N PRO A 48 -6.77 -14.91 -21.22
CA PRO A 48 -8.16 -15.19 -20.88
C PRO A 48 -8.68 -14.00 -20.07
N GLY A 49 -9.82 -13.43 -20.47
CA GLY A 49 -10.30 -12.12 -20.05
C GLY A 49 -10.24 -11.89 -18.54
N LEU A 50 -9.13 -11.33 -18.06
CA LEU A 50 -8.93 -11.00 -16.67
C LEU A 50 -9.78 -9.77 -16.35
N GLU A 51 -10.71 -9.91 -15.41
CA GLU A 51 -11.38 -8.74 -14.85
C GLU A 51 -10.34 -7.75 -14.32
N THR A 52 -10.64 -6.45 -14.40
CA THR A 52 -9.75 -5.40 -13.92
C THR A 52 -10.52 -4.44 -13.03
N VAL A 53 -9.89 -4.01 -11.93
CA VAL A 53 -10.41 -2.89 -11.12
C VAL A 53 -9.60 -1.64 -11.46
N LEU A 54 -10.29 -0.59 -11.92
CA LEU A 54 -9.71 0.74 -12.13
C LEU A 54 -10.03 1.63 -10.94
N ALA A 55 -8.99 2.21 -10.35
CA ALA A 55 -9.08 3.28 -9.39
C ALA A 55 -8.62 4.59 -10.03
N VAL A 56 -9.53 5.55 -10.13
CA VAL A 56 -9.21 6.91 -10.57
C VAL A 56 -9.02 7.77 -9.34
N ILE A 57 -7.80 8.28 -9.16
CA ILE A 57 -7.43 9.17 -8.07
C ILE A 57 -7.61 10.62 -8.55
N SER A 58 -8.48 11.34 -7.87
CA SER A 58 -8.82 12.74 -8.16
C SER A 58 -8.09 13.73 -7.26
N THR A 59 -7.49 13.27 -6.16
CA THR A 59 -6.87 14.13 -5.15
C THR A 59 -5.55 13.54 -4.64
N THR A 60 -4.66 14.39 -4.14
CA THR A 60 -3.38 13.99 -3.53
C THR A 60 -3.59 13.09 -2.30
N ALA A 61 -4.66 13.29 -1.53
CA ALA A 61 -5.01 12.40 -0.42
C ALA A 61 -5.26 10.95 -0.88
N GLY A 62 -5.91 10.76 -2.04
CA GLY A 62 -6.14 9.44 -2.62
C GLY A 62 -4.85 8.73 -3.05
N VAL A 63 -3.80 9.49 -3.39
CA VAL A 63 -2.47 8.96 -3.75
C VAL A 63 -1.79 8.28 -2.57
N LEU A 64 -2.06 8.77 -1.36
CA LEU A 64 -1.48 8.24 -0.12
C LEU A 64 -2.33 7.11 0.47
N GLN A 65 -3.65 7.25 0.48
CA GLN A 65 -4.55 6.32 1.16
C GLN A 65 -4.75 5.01 0.38
N LEU A 66 -4.81 5.07 -0.95
CA LEU A 66 -5.09 3.88 -1.75
C LEU A 66 -4.02 2.78 -1.63
N PRO A 67 -2.71 3.08 -1.69
CA PRO A 67 -1.68 2.08 -1.45
C PRO A 67 -1.76 1.46 -0.05
N LEU A 68 -2.08 2.25 0.98
CA LEU A 68 -2.22 1.76 2.35
C LEU A 68 -3.39 0.80 2.50
N SER A 69 -4.56 1.17 1.95
CA SER A 69 -5.75 0.31 1.96
C SER A 69 -5.51 -1.02 1.24
N PHE A 70 -4.82 -0.98 0.10
CA PHE A 70 -4.43 -2.18 -0.65
C PHE A 70 -3.45 -3.07 0.12
N LEU A 71 -2.44 -2.49 0.78
CA LEU A 71 -1.53 -3.25 1.64
C LEU A 71 -2.27 -3.88 2.82
N ALA A 72 -3.20 -3.16 3.46
CA ALA A 72 -4.01 -3.69 4.55
C ALA A 72 -4.89 -4.87 4.10
N TRP A 73 -5.51 -4.77 2.92
CA TRP A 73 -6.24 -5.88 2.31
C TRP A 73 -5.32 -7.10 2.09
N ARG A 74 -4.14 -6.89 1.50
CA ARG A 74 -3.16 -7.96 1.25
C ARG A 74 -2.70 -8.63 2.54
N GLN A 75 -2.43 -7.85 3.59
CA GLN A 75 -2.05 -8.36 4.89
C GLN A 75 -3.17 -9.18 5.55
N SER A 76 -4.43 -8.73 5.43
CA SER A 76 -5.59 -9.44 6.01
C SER A 76 -5.79 -10.85 5.44
N ARG A 77 -5.35 -11.08 4.20
CA ARG A 77 -5.47 -12.36 3.49
C ARG A 77 -4.26 -13.29 3.68
N GLY A 78 -3.12 -12.76 4.15
CA GLY A 78 -1.87 -13.50 4.32
C GLY A 78 -1.31 -14.10 3.02
N HIS A 79 -0.55 -15.19 3.15
CA HIS A 79 0.16 -15.87 2.04
C HIS A 79 -0.74 -16.55 0.99
N ARG A 80 -2.07 -16.50 1.15
CA ARG A 80 -3.02 -17.17 0.24
C ARG A 80 -3.53 -16.30 -0.91
N THR A 81 -3.17 -15.01 -0.92
CA THR A 81 -3.62 -14.10 -1.97
C THR A 81 -2.86 -14.40 -3.28
N PRO A 82 -3.56 -14.65 -4.39
CA PRO A 82 -2.89 -14.79 -5.69
C PRO A 82 -2.19 -13.48 -6.08
N PRO A 83 -1.18 -13.56 -6.98
CA PRO A 83 -0.46 -12.38 -7.43
C PRO A 83 -1.41 -11.39 -8.11
N VAL A 84 -1.54 -10.21 -7.49
CA VAL A 84 -2.23 -9.05 -8.06
C VAL A 84 -1.18 -8.13 -8.68
N THR A 85 -1.21 -8.03 -10.00
CA THR A 85 -0.44 -7.07 -10.80
C THR A 85 -1.09 -5.69 -10.64
N VAL A 86 -0.26 -4.69 -10.32
CA VAL A 86 -0.70 -3.30 -10.20
C VAL A 86 -0.01 -2.46 -11.25
N GLN A 87 -0.80 -1.82 -12.12
CA GLN A 87 -0.32 -0.89 -13.12
C GLN A 87 -0.74 0.53 -12.72
N VAL A 88 0.23 1.43 -12.62
CA VAL A 88 -0.01 2.83 -12.26
C VAL A 88 0.21 3.70 -13.50
N VAL A 89 -0.77 4.52 -13.85
CA VAL A 89 -0.75 5.45 -14.97
C VAL A 89 -0.97 6.87 -14.42
N GLY A 90 0.07 7.69 -14.48
CA GLY A 90 0.04 9.08 -14.01
C GLY A 90 0.72 10.01 -15.01
N THR A 91 0.43 11.31 -14.88
CA THR A 91 1.06 12.36 -15.69
C THR A 91 2.40 12.80 -15.13
N ASP A 92 2.64 12.60 -13.82
CA ASP A 92 3.89 12.90 -13.14
C ASP A 92 4.63 11.59 -12.79
N PRO A 93 5.83 11.35 -13.35
CA PRO A 93 6.60 10.15 -13.05
C PRO A 93 7.03 10.04 -11.58
N ALA A 94 7.28 11.16 -10.88
CA ALA A 94 7.68 11.15 -9.48
C ALA A 94 6.53 10.67 -8.57
N GLU A 95 5.30 11.09 -8.87
CA GLU A 95 4.11 10.59 -8.18
C GLU A 95 3.89 9.09 -8.45
N VAL A 96 4.07 8.66 -9.70
CA VAL A 96 3.95 7.24 -10.08
C VAL A 96 4.94 6.38 -9.31
N GLU A 97 6.21 6.78 -9.27
CA GLU A 97 7.25 6.07 -8.53
C GLU A 97 6.94 6.03 -7.02
N ALA A 98 6.50 7.15 -6.44
CA ALA A 98 6.15 7.24 -5.04
C ALA A 98 4.96 6.33 -4.66
N VAL A 99 4.01 6.11 -5.57
CA VAL A 99 2.91 5.16 -5.41
C VAL A 99 3.41 3.72 -5.54
N LEU A 100 4.19 3.41 -6.57
CA LEU A 100 4.72 2.08 -6.80
C LEU A 100 5.59 1.61 -5.63
N ARG A 101 6.44 2.49 -5.09
CA ARG A 101 7.25 2.22 -3.90
C ARG A 101 6.38 1.84 -2.69
N ARG A 102 5.32 2.61 -2.43
CA ARG A 102 4.36 2.29 -1.35
C ARG A 102 3.66 0.96 -1.57
N LEU A 103 3.22 0.65 -2.80
CA LEU A 103 2.54 -0.61 -3.12
C LEU A 103 3.43 -1.85 -2.97
N ARG A 104 4.76 -1.68 -3.08
CA ARG A 104 5.76 -2.73 -2.79
C ARG A 104 5.94 -2.97 -1.29
N GLY A 105 5.48 -2.04 -0.44
CA GLY A 105 5.72 -2.09 0.99
C GLY A 105 7.08 -1.50 1.40
N ASP A 106 7.79 -0.85 0.47
CA ASP A 106 8.93 0.01 0.81
C ASP A 106 8.36 1.26 1.49
N ALA A 107 8.14 1.17 2.80
CA ALA A 107 7.95 2.35 3.61
C ALA A 107 9.20 3.24 3.47
N PRO A 108 9.09 4.57 3.43
CA PRO A 108 10.24 5.38 3.76
C PRO A 108 10.67 4.91 5.16
N GLU A 109 11.88 4.39 5.28
CA GLU A 109 12.51 4.24 6.58
C GLU A 109 12.53 5.64 7.19
N ASP A 110 11.57 5.88 8.09
CA ASP A 110 11.63 7.02 8.97
C ASP A 110 12.90 6.79 9.78
N SER A 111 13.96 7.53 9.43
CA SER A 111 15.17 7.66 10.21
C SER A 111 14.83 8.29 11.56
N GLY A 112 14.07 7.55 12.38
CA GLY A 112 13.84 7.81 13.78
C GLY A 112 15.12 7.43 14.51
N GLY A 113 16.10 8.35 14.47
CA GLY A 113 17.26 8.30 15.33
C GLY A 113 16.81 8.25 16.78
N SER A 114 16.76 7.06 17.36
CA SER A 114 17.01 6.91 18.79
C SER A 114 18.50 7.11 19.01
N GLY A 115 18.90 8.39 19.03
CA GLY A 115 20.00 8.80 19.87
C GLY A 115 19.58 8.53 21.31
N ASP A 116 19.82 7.30 21.78
CA ASP A 116 19.88 6.99 23.20
C ASP A 116 21.16 7.65 23.72
N SER A 117 21.07 8.97 23.93
CA SER A 117 22.01 9.73 24.75
C SER A 117 21.87 9.20 26.18
N ARG A 118 22.61 8.14 26.50
CA ARG A 118 23.05 7.87 27.87
C ARG A 118 24.39 8.54 28.07
N ASP A 119 24.37 9.87 28.02
CA ASP A 119 25.40 10.67 28.67
C ASP A 119 24.95 10.87 30.12
N ALA A 120 25.87 10.50 31.02
CA ALA A 120 26.20 11.10 32.33
C ALA A 120 25.04 11.72 33.12
N GLU A 121 24.81 11.39 34.39
CA GLU A 121 25.74 11.65 35.48
C GLU A 121 25.23 10.90 36.72
N ASP A 122 26.10 10.13 37.40
CA ASP A 122 26.05 10.04 38.86
C ASP A 122 27.49 9.83 39.34
N SER A 123 28.14 10.97 39.56
CA SER A 123 29.46 11.06 40.17
C SER A 123 29.33 10.73 41.66
N GLY A 124 30.31 9.98 42.17
CA GLY A 124 30.25 9.34 43.47
C GLY A 124 30.19 10.26 44.70
N ASP A 125 29.87 9.63 45.82
CA ASP A 125 30.16 10.13 47.16
C ASP A 125 30.87 9.01 47.96
N SER A 126 31.76 9.46 48.83
CA SER A 126 32.96 8.83 49.39
C SER A 126 32.76 8.42 50.87
N GLY A 127 33.72 7.64 51.39
CA GLY A 127 34.04 7.56 52.83
C GLY A 127 33.37 6.38 53.56
N GLU A 128 34.08 5.31 53.93
CA GLU A 128 35.08 5.20 55.02
C GLU A 128 34.51 5.44 56.43
N ALA A 129 34.45 4.36 57.24
CA ALA A 129 34.90 4.23 58.64
C ALA A 129 34.14 3.08 59.33
N VAL A 130 34.74 1.89 59.53
CA VAL A 130 35.31 1.42 60.80
C VAL A 130 34.61 1.92 62.07
N SER A 131 33.94 1.01 62.79
CA SER A 131 34.09 0.75 64.23
C SER A 131 33.35 -0.53 64.61
#